data_AF-A0AAP5LK11-F1
#
_entry.id   AF-A0AAP5LK11-F1
#
_cell.length_a   1.000
_cell.length_b   1.000
_cell.length_c   1.000
_cell.angle_alpha   90.00
_cell.angle_beta   90.00
_cell.angle_gamma   90.00
#
_symmetry.space_group_name_H-M   'P 1'
#
loop_
_entity.id
_entity.type
_entity.pdbx_description
1 polymer ?
#
loop_
_entity_poly.entity_id
_entity_poly.type
_entity_poly.pdbx_seq_one_letter_code
_entity_poly.pdbx_strand_id
1 'polypeptide(L)'
;MRKLRWEVVMGIIVFFFVFFMAWNDYSTVLTIIVVFTATLIAFLSFTIYPSVFDKNIDRIDSFLRKQKKTPGLYINYVLANKLDDEAEVVMEQVLLKYKQKAAQSSFKAAYGIYNKDMNAIRESIPHIRESDYQAYYETYLLMEEGNSEQARERLKSIKKHWMRSALLGGIELKAGRRDLAIQLAKEALDVSKGVHHYVLYKEYERLYPEVVKTVS
;
A
#
# COMPACT_ATOMS: atom_id res chain seq x y z
N MET A 1 -24.05 -7.31 -20.84
CA MET A 1 -23.84 -5.93 -21.31
C MET A 1 -22.37 -5.56 -21.15
N ARG A 2 -21.66 -5.25 -22.25
CA ARG A 2 -20.22 -4.93 -22.27
C ARG A 2 -19.97 -3.74 -21.34
N LYS A 3 -19.10 -3.89 -20.34
CA LYS A 3 -18.52 -2.75 -19.60
C LYS A 3 -17.91 -1.82 -20.65
N LEU A 4 -18.60 -0.72 -20.94
CA LEU A 4 -18.04 0.35 -21.76
C LEU A 4 -16.73 0.75 -21.08
N ARG A 5 -15.61 0.51 -21.75
CA ARG A 5 -14.29 0.77 -21.16
C ARG A 5 -14.26 2.26 -20.84
N TRP A 6 -13.87 2.60 -19.61
CA TRP A 6 -13.79 3.98 -19.12
C TRP A 6 -13.04 4.90 -20.10
N GLU A 7 -12.04 4.36 -20.79
CA GLU A 7 -11.31 4.99 -21.90
C GLU A 7 -12.24 5.54 -23.00
N VAL A 8 -13.29 4.80 -23.37
CA VAL A 8 -14.27 5.19 -24.39
C VAL A 8 -15.17 6.32 -23.87
N VAL A 9 -15.61 6.24 -22.61
CA VAL A 9 -16.42 7.31 -21.98
C VAL A 9 -15.62 8.61 -21.90
N MET A 10 -14.36 8.54 -21.44
CA MET A 10 -13.47 9.70 -21.39
C MET A 10 -13.20 10.27 -22.78
N GLY A 11 -12.98 9.42 -23.80
CA GLY A 11 -12.81 9.88 -25.18
C GLY A 11 -14.02 10.65 -25.70
N ILE A 12 -15.24 10.18 -25.39
CA ILE A 12 -16.48 10.87 -25.76
C ILE A 12 -16.60 12.22 -25.04
N ILE A 13 -16.32 12.27 -23.74
CA ILE A 13 -16.37 13.52 -22.96
C ILE A 13 -15.36 14.54 -23.50
N VAL A 14 -14.12 14.12 -23.74
CA VAL A 14 -13.07 15.00 -24.30
C VAL A 14 -13.46 15.50 -25.68
N PHE A 15 -14.03 14.64 -26.53
CA PHE A 15 -14.50 15.03 -27.86
C PHE A 15 -15.56 16.13 -27.81
N PHE A 16 -16.61 15.95 -27.00
CA PHE A 16 -17.66 16.97 -26.85
C PHE A 16 -17.14 18.26 -26.20
N PHE A 17 -16.20 18.16 -25.26
CA PHE A 17 -15.58 19.32 -24.65
C PHE A 17 -14.75 20.14 -25.66
N VAL A 18 -13.92 19.47 -26.47
CA VAL A 18 -13.15 20.13 -27.54
C VAL A 18 -14.08 20.74 -28.57
N PHE A 19 -15.14 20.03 -28.96
CA PHE A 19 -16.15 20.55 -29.88
C PHE A 19 -16.84 21.80 -29.33
N PHE A 20 -17.25 21.80 -28.06
CA PHE A 20 -17.83 22.95 -27.39
C PHE A 20 -16.85 24.13 -27.35
N MET A 21 -15.59 23.89 -27.01
CA MET A 21 -14.57 24.94 -26.96
C MET A 21 -14.32 25.55 -28.36
N ALA A 22 -14.26 24.72 -29.40
CA ALA A 22 -14.11 25.16 -30.78
C ALA A 22 -15.34 25.94 -31.27
N TRP A 23 -16.56 25.51 -30.90
CA TRP A 23 -17.80 26.19 -31.26
C TRP A 23 -17.94 27.59 -30.66
N ASN A 24 -17.31 27.84 -29.51
CA ASN A 24 -17.32 29.13 -28.82
C ASN A 24 -16.06 29.97 -29.11
N ASP A 25 -15.31 29.66 -30.18
CA ASP A 25 -14.11 30.39 -30.62
C ASP A 25 -13.02 30.56 -29.54
N TYR A 26 -12.91 29.62 -28.59
CA TYR A 26 -11.83 29.64 -27.61
C TYR A 26 -10.47 29.34 -28.27
N SER A 27 -9.41 29.97 -27.76
CA SER A 27 -8.04 29.76 -28.24
C SER A 27 -7.63 28.28 -28.24
N THR A 28 -7.11 27.79 -29.37
CA THR A 28 -6.61 26.42 -29.54
C THR A 28 -5.59 26.04 -28.47
N VAL A 29 -4.68 26.96 -28.12
CA VAL A 29 -3.65 26.73 -27.09
C VAL A 29 -4.28 26.49 -25.73
N LEU A 30 -5.28 27.30 -25.36
CA LEU A 30 -5.99 27.17 -24.09
C LEU A 30 -6.76 25.85 -24.03
N THR A 31 -7.44 25.48 -25.12
CA THR A 31 -8.16 24.20 -25.22
C THR A 31 -7.23 23.00 -25.02
N ILE A 32 -6.04 23.01 -25.65
CA ILE A 32 -5.04 21.94 -25.50
C ILE A 32 -4.57 21.84 -24.04
N ILE A 33 -4.25 22.97 -23.40
CA ILE A 33 -3.80 23.00 -22.00
C ILE A 33 -4.88 22.40 -21.09
N VAL A 34 -6.14 22.85 -21.22
CA VAL A 34 -7.23 22.37 -20.36
C VAL A 34 -7.47 20.87 -20.55
N VAL A 35 -7.53 20.39 -21.80
CA VAL A 35 -7.75 18.96 -22.08
C VAL A 35 -6.59 18.12 -21.55
N PHE A 36 -5.36 18.57 -21.75
CA PHE A 36 -4.18 17.88 -21.24
C PHE A 36 -4.20 17.80 -19.70
N THR A 37 -4.45 18.93 -19.02
CA THR A 37 -4.54 18.98 -17.56
C THR A 37 -5.68 18.12 -17.03
N ALA A 38 -6.88 18.16 -17.63
CA ALA A 38 -8.01 17.34 -17.22
C ALA A 38 -7.74 15.84 -17.42
N THR A 39 -7.12 15.46 -18.53
CA THR A 39 -6.74 14.08 -18.82
C THR A 39 -5.68 13.58 -17.83
N LEU A 40 -4.69 14.42 -17.51
CA LEU A 40 -3.67 14.11 -16.52
C LEU A 40 -4.28 13.92 -15.12
N ILE A 41 -5.16 14.83 -14.68
CA ILE A 41 -5.87 14.72 -13.39
C ILE A 41 -6.68 13.42 -13.33
N ALA A 42 -7.43 13.11 -14.39
CA ALA A 42 -8.20 11.87 -14.44
C ALA A 42 -7.29 10.64 -14.39
N PHE A 43 -6.20 10.62 -15.16
CA PHE A 43 -5.23 9.52 -15.15
C PHE A 43 -4.64 9.27 -13.75
N LEU A 44 -4.23 10.35 -13.05
CA LEU A 44 -3.72 10.28 -11.69
C LEU A 44 -4.80 9.79 -10.71
N SER A 45 -6.05 10.24 -10.89
CA SER A 45 -7.19 9.84 -10.06
C SER A 45 -7.56 8.36 -10.23
N PHE A 46 -7.43 7.78 -11.42
CA PHE A 46 -7.74 6.36 -11.63
C PHE A 46 -6.58 5.44 -11.29
N THR A 47 -5.34 5.89 -11.48
CA THR A 47 -4.15 5.03 -11.37
C THR A 47 -3.49 5.11 -10.01
N ILE A 48 -3.33 6.32 -9.47
CA ILE A 48 -2.52 6.56 -8.25
C ILE A 48 -3.41 6.67 -7.01
N TYR A 49 -4.57 7.33 -7.13
CA TYR A 49 -5.42 7.60 -5.98
C TYR A 49 -5.84 6.35 -5.19
N PRO A 50 -6.32 5.25 -5.82
CA PRO A 50 -6.69 4.03 -5.07
C PRO A 50 -5.50 3.43 -4.31
N SER A 51 -4.29 3.55 -4.85
CA SER A 51 -3.09 2.98 -4.26
C SER A 51 -2.54 3.78 -3.09
N VAL A 52 -2.85 5.08 -2.98
CA VAL A 52 -2.14 5.99 -2.06
C VAL A 52 -3.10 6.68 -1.08
N PHE A 53 -4.30 7.05 -1.50
CA PHE A 53 -5.16 7.96 -0.75
C PHE A 53 -6.51 7.38 -0.33
N ASP A 54 -6.95 6.30 -0.98
CA ASP A 54 -8.25 5.69 -0.69
C ASP A 54 -8.25 4.97 0.67
N LYS A 55 -9.41 4.86 1.27
CA LYS A 55 -9.65 4.07 2.49
C LYS A 55 -10.73 3.00 2.28
N ASN A 56 -11.47 3.07 1.18
CA ASN A 56 -12.51 2.10 0.89
C ASN A 56 -11.86 0.77 0.47
N ILE A 57 -12.00 -0.23 1.32
CA ILE A 57 -11.35 -1.54 1.15
C ILE A 57 -11.77 -2.22 -0.15
N ASP A 58 -13.05 -2.20 -0.52
CA ASP A 58 -13.54 -2.84 -1.75
C ASP A 58 -12.93 -2.24 -3.02
N ARG A 59 -12.73 -0.92 -3.01
CA ARG A 59 -12.11 -0.20 -4.12
C ARG A 59 -10.61 -0.45 -4.20
N ILE A 60 -9.91 -0.47 -3.07
CA ILE A 60 -8.49 -0.82 -3.03
C ILE A 60 -8.28 -2.29 -3.43
N ASP A 61 -9.11 -3.20 -2.94
CA ASP A 61 -9.12 -4.63 -3.31
C ASP A 61 -9.31 -4.80 -4.82
N SER A 62 -10.39 -4.23 -5.35
CA SER A 62 -10.72 -4.26 -6.77
C SER A 62 -9.62 -3.66 -7.64
N PHE A 63 -8.94 -2.63 -7.14
CA PHE A 63 -7.80 -2.03 -7.82
C PHE A 63 -6.61 -2.99 -7.81
N LEU A 64 -6.15 -3.44 -6.64
CA LEU A 64 -4.97 -4.28 -6.51
C LEU A 64 -5.11 -5.61 -7.24
N ARG A 65 -6.29 -6.25 -7.17
CA ARG A 65 -6.59 -7.50 -7.89
C ARG A 65 -6.40 -7.39 -9.41
N LYS A 66 -6.60 -6.19 -9.98
CA LYS A 66 -6.39 -5.93 -11.42
C LYS A 66 -4.92 -5.72 -11.79
N GLN A 67 -4.03 -5.56 -10.81
CA GLN A 67 -2.62 -5.21 -11.03
C GLN A 67 -1.71 -6.41 -11.32
N LYS A 68 -2.25 -7.56 -11.75
CA LYS A 68 -1.46 -8.77 -12.06
C LYS A 68 -0.27 -8.55 -13.00
N LYS A 69 -0.33 -7.54 -13.87
CA LYS A 69 0.77 -7.16 -14.79
C LYS A 69 1.85 -6.26 -14.15
N THR A 70 1.61 -5.81 -12.93
CA THR A 70 2.48 -4.93 -12.15
C THR A 70 2.86 -5.63 -10.85
N PRO A 71 3.82 -6.59 -10.88
CA PRO A 71 4.09 -7.50 -9.77
C PRO A 71 4.44 -6.78 -8.47
N GLY A 72 5.18 -5.66 -8.52
CA GLY A 72 5.52 -4.86 -7.34
C GLY A 72 4.31 -4.23 -6.63
N LEU A 73 3.19 -4.05 -7.32
CA LEU A 73 1.94 -3.60 -6.70
C LEU A 73 1.06 -4.79 -6.30
N TYR A 74 0.98 -5.81 -7.16
CA TYR A 74 0.16 -7.00 -6.94
C TYR A 74 0.61 -7.85 -5.76
N ILE A 75 1.91 -7.87 -5.46
CA ILE A 75 2.44 -8.60 -4.30
C ILE A 75 1.73 -8.19 -2.99
N ASN A 76 1.35 -6.91 -2.83
CA ASN A 76 0.63 -6.47 -1.63
C ASN A 76 -0.74 -7.14 -1.48
N TYR A 77 -1.45 -7.39 -2.59
CA TYR A 77 -2.71 -8.11 -2.57
C TYR A 77 -2.52 -9.57 -2.19
N VAL A 78 -1.54 -10.22 -2.81
CA VAL A 78 -1.26 -11.64 -2.61
C VAL A 78 -0.83 -11.91 -1.16
N LEU A 79 0.07 -11.08 -0.61
CA LEU A 79 0.52 -11.20 0.78
C LEU A 79 -0.60 -10.86 1.78
N ALA A 80 -1.39 -9.82 1.53
CA ALA A 80 -2.48 -9.42 2.43
C ALA A 80 -3.61 -10.46 2.49
N ASN A 81 -3.87 -11.17 1.40
CA ASN A 81 -4.90 -12.22 1.32
C ASN A 81 -4.39 -13.63 1.64
N LYS A 82 -3.12 -13.79 2.01
CA LYS A 82 -2.52 -15.11 2.31
C LYS A 82 -2.67 -16.11 1.16
N LEU A 83 -2.42 -15.66 -0.07
CA LEU A 83 -2.46 -16.52 -1.25
C LEU A 83 -1.08 -17.17 -1.44
N ASP A 84 -0.76 -18.16 -0.61
CA ASP A 84 0.58 -18.77 -0.48
C ASP A 84 1.17 -19.20 -1.83
N ASP A 85 0.44 -20.00 -2.62
CA ASP A 85 0.88 -20.49 -3.93
C ASP A 85 1.17 -19.35 -4.92
N GLU A 86 0.40 -18.26 -4.86
CA GLU A 86 0.59 -17.10 -5.74
C GLU A 86 1.71 -16.18 -5.22
N ALA A 87 2.00 -16.20 -3.91
CA ALA A 87 2.98 -15.33 -3.26
C ALA A 87 4.40 -15.60 -3.77
N GLU A 88 4.78 -16.87 -3.85
CA GLU A 88 6.09 -17.28 -4.36
C GLU A 88 6.27 -16.84 -5.82
N VAL A 89 5.29 -17.17 -6.68
CA VAL A 89 5.33 -16.84 -8.12
C VAL A 89 5.41 -15.32 -8.35
N VAL A 90 4.61 -14.52 -7.62
CA VAL A 90 4.65 -13.06 -7.77
C VAL A 90 5.97 -12.50 -7.23
N MET A 91 6.51 -13.07 -6.14
CA MET A 91 7.80 -12.64 -5.61
C MET A 91 8.93 -12.89 -6.63
N GLU A 92 8.94 -14.04 -7.31
CA GLU A 92 9.88 -14.28 -8.42
C GLU A 92 9.75 -13.24 -9.53
N GLN A 93 8.52 -12.90 -9.93
CA GLN A 93 8.26 -11.85 -10.92
C GLN A 93 8.77 -10.47 -10.46
N VAL A 94 8.62 -10.15 -9.16
CA VAL A 94 9.20 -8.94 -8.55
C VAL A 94 10.71 -8.95 -8.69
N LEU A 95 11.39 -10.04 -8.30
CA LEU A 95 12.85 -10.15 -8.39
C LEU A 95 13.36 -10.09 -9.84
N LEU A 96 12.61 -10.66 -10.78
CA LEU A 96 12.92 -10.58 -12.21
C LEU A 96 12.77 -9.16 -12.75
N LYS A 97 11.74 -8.42 -12.33
CA LYS A 97 11.48 -7.04 -12.77
C LYS A 97 12.45 -6.03 -12.17
N TYR A 98 12.71 -6.11 -10.87
CA TYR A 98 13.57 -5.18 -10.15
C TYR A 98 14.96 -5.78 -9.97
N LYS A 99 15.93 -5.38 -10.80
CA LYS A 99 17.30 -5.98 -10.77
C LYS A 99 18.20 -5.44 -9.66
N GLN A 100 17.96 -4.21 -9.21
CA GLN A 100 18.80 -3.59 -8.18
C GLN A 100 18.47 -4.15 -6.80
N LYS A 101 19.49 -4.57 -6.03
CA LYS A 101 19.32 -5.07 -4.65
C LYS A 101 18.44 -4.14 -3.81
N ALA A 102 18.75 -2.85 -3.82
CA ALA A 102 17.99 -1.84 -3.07
C ALA A 102 16.50 -1.76 -3.45
N ALA A 103 16.15 -2.01 -4.71
CA ALA A 103 14.75 -2.03 -5.15
C ALA A 103 14.02 -3.32 -4.74
N GLN A 104 14.76 -4.43 -4.55
CA GLN A 104 14.20 -5.69 -4.08
C GLN A 104 14.04 -5.75 -2.56
N SER A 105 14.88 -5.02 -1.82
CA SER A 105 15.02 -5.17 -0.36
C SER A 105 13.74 -5.00 0.42
N SER A 106 12.93 -3.97 0.11
CA SER A 106 11.65 -3.80 0.81
C SER A 106 10.66 -4.93 0.52
N PHE A 107 10.69 -5.50 -0.70
CA PHE A 107 9.86 -6.66 -1.05
C PHE A 107 10.34 -7.92 -0.34
N LYS A 108 11.66 -8.17 -0.33
CA LYS A 108 12.25 -9.31 0.37
C LYS A 108 11.99 -9.26 1.87
N ALA A 109 12.10 -8.07 2.48
CA ALA A 109 11.78 -7.89 3.89
C ALA A 109 10.29 -8.15 4.18
N ALA A 110 9.37 -7.62 3.36
CA ALA A 110 7.94 -7.88 3.49
C ALA A 110 7.60 -9.38 3.32
N TYR A 111 8.23 -10.04 2.35
CA TYR A 111 8.07 -11.48 2.12
C TYR A 111 8.68 -12.32 3.25
N GLY A 112 9.79 -11.86 3.85
CA GLY A 112 10.37 -12.44 5.05
C GLY A 112 9.43 -12.34 6.25
N ILE A 113 8.75 -11.20 6.46
CA ILE A 113 7.68 -11.09 7.47
C ILE A 113 6.59 -12.13 7.20
N TYR A 114 6.12 -12.21 5.95
CA TYR A 114 5.07 -13.12 5.54
C TYR A 114 5.39 -14.59 5.86
N ASN A 115 6.60 -15.03 5.54
CA ASN A 115 7.10 -16.39 5.76
C ASN A 115 7.70 -16.62 7.16
N LYS A 116 7.74 -15.58 8.01
CA LYS A 116 8.45 -15.59 9.30
C LYS A 116 9.95 -15.93 9.18
N ASP A 117 10.56 -15.58 8.05
CA ASP A 117 11.99 -15.74 7.81
C ASP A 117 12.75 -14.49 8.29
N MET A 118 13.26 -14.54 9.52
CA MET A 118 14.00 -13.42 10.12
C MET A 118 15.34 -13.18 9.44
N ASN A 119 15.95 -14.20 8.83
CA ASN A 119 17.22 -14.06 8.12
C ASN A 119 17.02 -13.27 6.83
N ALA A 120 15.98 -13.57 6.06
CA ALA A 120 15.61 -12.80 4.87
C ALA A 120 15.35 -11.32 5.19
N ILE A 121 14.72 -11.02 6.34
CA ILE A 121 14.52 -9.64 6.80
C ILE A 121 15.88 -8.99 7.12
N ARG A 122 16.72 -9.65 7.92
CA ARG A 122 18.03 -9.13 8.36
C ARG A 122 18.96 -8.84 7.19
N GLU A 123 19.00 -9.71 6.19
CA GLU A 123 19.79 -9.52 4.97
C GLU A 123 19.26 -8.37 4.10
N SER A 124 17.97 -8.08 4.17
CA SER A 124 17.33 -7.05 3.34
C SER A 124 17.55 -5.63 3.89
N ILE A 125 17.54 -5.46 5.22
CA ILE A 125 17.59 -4.16 5.92
C ILE A 125 18.73 -3.24 5.46
N PRO A 126 20.00 -3.68 5.34
CA PRO A 126 21.12 -2.81 4.96
C PRO A 126 20.97 -2.19 3.57
N HIS A 127 20.08 -2.74 2.76
CA HIS A 127 19.87 -2.33 1.37
C HIS A 127 18.59 -1.51 1.19
N ILE A 128 17.77 -1.33 2.23
CA ILE A 128 16.58 -0.48 2.20
C ILE A 128 17.00 0.98 2.23
N ARG A 129 16.64 1.75 1.20
CA ARG A 129 17.04 3.17 1.06
C ARG A 129 16.22 4.11 1.93
N GLU A 130 14.93 3.84 2.10
CA GLU A 130 14.06 4.72 2.88
C GLU A 130 14.20 4.45 4.37
N SER A 131 14.63 5.48 5.12
CA SER A 131 14.94 5.38 6.55
C SER A 131 13.76 4.89 7.39
N ASP A 132 12.54 5.34 7.10
CA ASP A 132 11.34 4.92 7.83
C ASP A 132 11.07 3.42 7.65
N TYR A 133 11.23 2.90 6.43
CA TYR A 133 11.05 1.47 6.15
C TYR A 133 12.19 0.64 6.74
N GLN A 134 13.42 1.12 6.68
CA GLN A 134 14.55 0.46 7.32
C GLN A 134 14.31 0.32 8.82
N ALA A 135 13.98 1.43 9.49
CA ALA A 135 13.65 1.45 10.92
C ALA A 135 12.42 0.59 11.24
N TYR A 136 11.43 0.52 10.35
CA TYR A 136 10.26 -0.35 10.51
C TYR A 136 10.67 -1.83 10.61
N TYR A 137 11.47 -2.33 9.67
CA TYR A 137 11.89 -3.73 9.66
C TYR A 137 12.89 -4.06 10.77
N GLU A 138 13.77 -3.13 11.14
CA GLU A 138 14.62 -3.28 12.32
C GLU A 138 13.81 -3.38 13.61
N THR A 139 12.80 -2.52 13.77
CA THR A 139 11.91 -2.56 14.94
C THR A 139 11.12 -3.86 14.99
N TYR A 140 10.67 -4.34 13.83
CA TYR A 140 10.01 -5.63 13.71
C TYR A 140 10.92 -6.79 14.18
N LEU A 141 12.20 -6.81 13.76
CA LEU A 141 13.16 -7.81 14.23
C LEU A 141 13.35 -7.75 15.75
N LEU A 142 13.58 -6.56 16.30
CA LEU A 142 13.75 -6.38 17.75
C LEU A 142 12.52 -6.87 18.52
N MET A 143 11.32 -6.59 18.00
CA MET A 143 10.06 -7.06 18.57
C MET A 143 9.93 -8.59 18.52
N GLU A 144 10.31 -9.23 17.40
CA GLU A 144 10.29 -10.70 17.27
C GLU A 144 11.36 -11.38 18.14
N GLU A 145 12.51 -10.76 18.34
CA GLU A 145 13.60 -11.24 19.20
C GLU A 145 13.32 -11.03 20.71
N GLY A 146 12.18 -10.44 21.07
CA GLY A 146 11.80 -10.18 22.46
C GLY A 146 12.45 -8.93 23.07
N ASN A 147 13.22 -8.16 22.29
CA ASN A 147 13.90 -6.93 22.69
C ASN A 147 12.94 -5.73 22.71
N SER A 148 11.85 -5.84 23.48
CA SER A 148 10.73 -4.89 23.45
C SER A 148 11.12 -3.44 23.78
N GLU A 149 12.03 -3.22 24.75
CA GLU A 149 12.49 -1.88 25.10
C GLU A 149 13.30 -1.22 23.97
N GLN A 150 14.18 -1.98 23.32
CA GLN A 150 14.94 -1.48 22.18
C GLN A 150 14.00 -1.22 20.98
N ALA A 151 13.00 -2.07 20.78
CA ALA A 151 11.97 -1.86 19.77
C ALA A 151 11.21 -0.55 20.02
N ARG A 152 10.80 -0.28 21.27
CA ARG A 152 10.13 0.99 21.65
C ARG A 152 11.01 2.21 21.42
N GLU A 153 12.30 2.12 21.73
CA GLU A 153 13.23 3.22 21.44
C GLU A 153 13.35 3.46 19.93
N ARG A 154 13.44 2.40 19.14
CA ARG A 154 13.57 2.49 17.69
C ARG A 154 12.33 3.10 17.02
N LEU A 155 11.13 2.92 17.57
CA LEU A 155 9.91 3.57 17.07
C LEU A 155 10.04 5.09 16.92
N LYS A 156 10.85 5.74 17.78
CA LYS A 156 11.03 7.20 17.76
C LYS A 156 11.65 7.71 16.45
N SER A 157 12.39 6.87 15.72
CA SER A 157 12.99 7.25 14.45
C SER A 157 12.04 7.16 13.25
N ILE A 158 10.90 6.50 13.41
CA ILE A 158 9.91 6.30 12.34
C ILE A 158 8.98 7.51 12.28
N LYS A 159 8.98 8.25 11.16
CA LYS A 159 8.13 9.44 11.01
C LYS A 159 6.69 9.08 10.66
N LYS A 160 6.49 8.05 9.83
CA LYS A 160 5.16 7.56 9.43
C LYS A 160 4.37 7.07 10.65
N HIS A 161 3.27 7.76 10.95
CA HIS A 161 2.48 7.50 12.15
C HIS A 161 1.82 6.13 12.15
N TRP A 162 1.22 5.69 11.03
CA TRP A 162 0.60 4.36 10.94
C TRP A 162 1.60 3.22 11.22
N MET A 163 2.86 3.37 10.78
CA MET A 163 3.92 2.39 11.03
C MET A 163 4.24 2.28 12.52
N ARG A 164 4.37 3.43 13.19
CA ARG A 164 4.63 3.48 14.64
C ARG A 164 3.51 2.82 15.42
N SER A 165 2.26 3.20 15.17
CA SER A 165 1.11 2.64 15.89
C SER A 165 0.96 1.14 15.62
N ALA A 166 1.17 0.69 14.37
CA ALA A 166 1.11 -0.74 14.03
C ALA A 166 2.19 -1.56 14.78
N LEU A 167 3.44 -1.10 14.78
CA LEU A 167 4.54 -1.79 15.47
C LEU A 167 4.39 -1.73 16.98
N LEU A 168 3.98 -0.59 17.54
CA LEU A 168 3.70 -0.48 18.97
C LEU A 168 2.57 -1.43 19.38
N GLY A 169 1.51 -1.53 18.56
CA GLY A 169 0.44 -2.50 18.78
C GLY A 169 0.96 -3.94 18.81
N GLY A 170 1.89 -4.30 17.92
CA GLY A 170 2.56 -5.60 17.93
C GLY A 170 3.39 -5.86 19.20
N ILE A 171 4.15 -4.86 19.65
CA ILE A 171 4.93 -4.93 20.90
C ILE A 171 4.02 -5.12 22.11
N GLU A 172 2.95 -4.33 22.23
CA GLU A 172 2.01 -4.41 23.35
C GLU A 172 1.21 -5.72 23.34
N LEU A 173 0.87 -6.24 22.15
CA LEU A 173 0.25 -7.56 22.02
C LEU A 173 1.17 -8.66 22.58
N LYS A 174 2.45 -8.67 22.19
CA LYS A 174 3.44 -9.63 22.70
C LYS A 174 3.66 -9.50 24.22
N ALA A 175 3.47 -8.30 24.76
CA ALA A 175 3.50 -8.03 26.20
C ALA A 175 2.19 -8.42 26.94
N GLY A 176 1.22 -9.02 26.26
CA GLY A 176 -0.07 -9.44 26.83
C GLY A 176 -1.08 -8.32 27.01
N ARG A 177 -0.80 -7.10 26.51
CA ARG A 177 -1.67 -5.92 26.68
C ARG A 177 -2.59 -5.75 25.48
N ARG A 178 -3.52 -6.71 25.33
CA ARG A 178 -4.41 -6.80 24.16
C ARG A 178 -5.25 -5.56 23.93
N ASP A 179 -5.83 -4.98 24.98
CA ASP A 179 -6.71 -3.79 24.84
C ASP A 179 -5.97 -2.59 24.26
N LEU A 180 -4.73 -2.37 24.71
CA LEU A 180 -3.86 -1.33 24.19
C LEU A 180 -3.46 -1.63 22.74
N ALA A 181 -3.15 -2.89 22.42
CA ALA A 181 -2.86 -3.30 21.05
C ALA A 181 -4.03 -3.04 20.09
N ILE A 182 -5.28 -3.25 20.54
CA ILE A 182 -6.50 -2.96 19.78
C ILE A 182 -6.65 -1.45 19.53
N GLN A 183 -6.40 -0.61 20.55
CA GLN A 183 -6.45 0.85 20.40
C GLN A 183 -5.42 1.35 19.38
N LEU A 184 -4.19 0.83 19.46
CA LEU A 184 -3.11 1.17 18.53
C LEU A 184 -3.37 0.66 17.11
N ALA A 185 -4.01 -0.50 16.96
CA ALA A 185 -4.45 -1.02 15.66
C ALA A 185 -5.52 -0.12 15.03
N LYS A 186 -6.48 0.39 15.82
CA LYS A 186 -7.47 1.38 15.36
C LYS A 186 -6.78 2.66 14.88
N GLU A 187 -5.87 3.21 15.67
CA GLU A 187 -5.10 4.40 15.30
C GLU A 187 -4.32 4.19 14.00
N ALA A 188 -3.63 3.05 13.87
CA ALA A 188 -2.89 2.72 12.65
C ALA A 188 -3.81 2.63 11.42
N LEU A 189 -5.01 2.06 11.58
CA LEU A 189 -5.99 1.96 10.50
C LEU A 189 -6.57 3.33 10.13
N ASP A 190 -6.88 4.17 11.11
CA ASP A 190 -7.44 5.51 10.91
C ASP A 190 -6.49 6.45 10.18
N VAL A 191 -5.19 6.32 10.38
CA VAL A 191 -4.19 7.24 9.81
C VAL A 191 -3.52 6.68 8.56
N SER A 192 -3.72 5.41 8.25
CA SER A 192 -3.26 4.78 7.00
C SER A 192 -4.19 5.06 5.83
N LYS A 193 -3.63 4.96 4.61
CA LYS A 193 -4.36 5.10 3.34
C LYS A 193 -3.78 4.13 2.30
N GLY A 194 -4.54 3.90 1.23
CA GLY A 194 -4.14 3.13 0.06
C GLY A 194 -3.71 1.70 0.40
N VAL A 195 -2.62 1.25 -0.21
CA VAL A 195 -2.11 -0.12 -0.05
C VAL A 195 -1.78 -0.45 1.40
N HIS A 196 -1.20 0.48 2.17
CA HIS A 196 -0.88 0.22 3.57
C HIS A 196 -2.13 0.05 4.42
N HIS A 197 -3.17 0.86 4.17
CA HIS A 197 -4.47 0.69 4.83
C HIS A 197 -5.07 -0.68 4.53
N TYR A 198 -5.01 -1.12 3.27
CA TYR A 198 -5.49 -2.43 2.87
C TYR A 198 -4.73 -3.58 3.56
N VAL A 199 -3.39 -3.54 3.58
CA VAL A 199 -2.57 -4.57 4.23
C VAL A 199 -2.88 -4.63 5.73
N LEU A 200 -2.95 -3.48 6.41
CA LEU A 200 -3.30 -3.39 7.84
C LEU A 200 -4.71 -3.91 8.09
N TYR A 201 -5.69 -3.50 7.29
CA TYR A 201 -7.07 -3.95 7.40
C TYR A 201 -7.17 -5.47 7.33
N LYS A 202 -6.57 -6.10 6.32
CA LYS A 202 -6.64 -7.56 6.15
C LYS A 202 -5.93 -8.29 7.28
N GLU A 203 -4.86 -7.73 7.82
CA GLU A 203 -4.17 -8.32 8.97
C GLU A 203 -5.01 -8.19 10.26
N TYR A 204 -5.60 -7.02 10.50
CA TYR A 204 -6.44 -6.78 11.68
C TYR A 204 -7.79 -7.49 11.60
N GLU A 205 -8.34 -7.73 10.42
CA GLU A 205 -9.50 -8.60 10.21
C GLU A 205 -9.27 -9.99 10.83
N ARG A 206 -8.03 -10.48 10.81
CA ARG A 206 -7.62 -11.76 11.40
C ARG A 206 -7.26 -11.65 12.88
N LEU A 207 -6.45 -10.65 13.26
CA LEU A 207 -5.91 -10.53 14.63
C LEU A 207 -6.89 -9.87 15.61
N TYR A 208 -7.63 -8.88 15.13
CA TYR A 208 -8.52 -8.01 15.89
C TYR A 208 -9.84 -7.74 15.14
N PRO A 209 -10.72 -8.74 14.97
CA PRO A 209 -11.97 -8.57 14.21
C PRO A 209 -12.84 -7.39 14.70
N GLU A 210 -12.71 -7.03 15.97
CA GLU A 210 -13.38 -5.89 16.62
C GLU A 210 -12.96 -4.52 16.08
N VAL A 211 -11.70 -4.39 15.62
CA VAL A 211 -11.15 -3.14 15.06
C VAL A 211 -11.83 -2.83 13.73
N VAL A 212 -12.00 -3.85 12.90
CA VAL A 212 -12.50 -3.73 11.53
C VAL A 212 -14.00 -3.47 11.50
N LYS A 213 -14.77 -4.10 12.39
CA LYS A 213 -16.23 -3.90 12.49
C LYS A 213 -16.63 -2.47 12.88
N THR A 214 -15.74 -1.70 13.50
CA THR A 214 -16.00 -0.30 13.87
C THR A 214 -15.69 0.71 12.77
N VAL A 215 -15.04 0.28 11.68
CA VAL A 215 -14.53 1.17 10.62
C VAL A 215 -15.21 0.94 9.26
N SER A 216 -16.00 -0.13 9.10
CA SER A 216 -16.85 -0.39 7.91
C SER A 216 -18.14 0.41 7.93
#